data_AF-A0A557XG68-F1
#
_entry.id   AF-A0A557XG68-F1
#
_cell.length_a   1.000
_cell.length_b   1.000
_cell.length_c   1.000
_cell.angle_alpha   90.00
_cell.angle_beta   90.00
_cell.angle_gamma   90.00
#
_symmetry.space_group_name_H-M   'P 1'
#
loop_
_entity.id
_entity.type
_entity.pdbx_description
1 polymer ?
#
loop_
_entity_poly.entity_id
_entity_poly.type
_entity_poly.pdbx_seq_one_letter_code
_entity_poly.pdbx_strand_id
1 'polypeptide(L)'
;GGFAATGTGGAGGHGGAGGSLLGNGGSGGSGADAAAGYSGGGGGTGGNAGLIGDGGNGGNGGNAGTLALMGSPGTVGAGGLLLGRNGIPGLPMSQNLLVNPGFEIADPSGSGYSSVTIPGWTVTGTPTVIAYGTPRGYPSPFSFPFPDLPKFLGFPSSPPAGGGSNFAGGGPVATSTISQTVNLSGAVSRIDTGTTPYTLSGMLGGYLLDPSATSLKVTFLSANGVVLGTGSAGSVTALDRLGITGFQPRDVSGTIPVGTTSAVVTATFADHNPILGHYNDAYAANLSFTVGDPNLTAAPLTVPTSHVGQLDHVFLIYMENHGVGDILGSPNAPYINSLINTYGYADNYYALSHPSNPNYFRILGGSDFGIDYNPTSNSINAPSLMQEMDQTGVTWAGYAQSMPYPGDLVSSGNYAVDQLPFAQFGYVYNNTPAYLQTHLLPLSQLGPDLQNPSTAPKFAWLAANEANNMEGPVSSPSGIANFIGSQLTTHQYNVAAGDQFVQQQVSTIQSSPTWNDPTQKDAIIITWDEDYNNLSLGIGNQGNNVPMIVIPNQGAVTLGGMQSGHFTTNTYYNQYSLMATLEDTLSPTPGALAPLTYNDMYAQPMNAFWS
;
A
#
# COMPACT_ATOMS: atom_id res chain seq x y z
N GLY A 1 27.32 17.48 3.40
CA GLY A 1 26.94 16.34 4.25
C GLY A 1 26.40 15.27 3.35
N GLY A 2 26.64 14.00 3.68
CA GLY A 2 25.90 12.88 3.10
C GLY A 2 25.03 12.26 4.18
N PHE A 3 24.77 10.97 4.08
CA PHE A 3 24.23 10.17 5.18
C PHE A 3 25.30 9.19 5.67
N ALA A 4 25.57 9.16 6.97
CA ALA A 4 26.45 8.19 7.60
C ALA A 4 25.64 6.98 8.07
N ALA A 5 25.82 5.88 7.36
CA ALA A 5 25.25 4.59 7.74
C ALA A 5 25.95 4.00 8.98
N THR A 6 27.26 4.23 9.15
CA THR A 6 28.03 3.81 10.35
C THR A 6 28.86 4.96 10.90
N GLY A 7 28.95 5.03 12.24
CA GLY A 7 29.79 6.00 12.93
C GLY A 7 29.27 7.44 12.86
N THR A 8 30.06 8.38 13.38
CA THR A 8 29.69 9.79 13.38
C THR A 8 29.59 10.33 11.96
N GLY A 9 28.52 11.07 11.68
CA GLY A 9 28.32 11.79 10.44
C GLY A 9 29.54 12.63 10.07
N GLY A 10 29.93 12.57 8.79
CA GLY A 10 30.99 13.42 8.26
C GLY A 10 30.66 14.90 8.49
N ALA A 11 31.65 15.66 8.97
CA ALA A 11 31.49 17.10 9.13
C ALA A 11 31.27 17.78 7.78
N GLY A 12 30.52 18.87 7.79
CA GLY A 12 30.37 19.73 6.65
C GLY A 12 31.68 20.41 6.26
N GLY A 13 31.94 20.52 4.96
CA GLY A 13 33.11 21.24 4.45
C GLY A 13 33.04 22.73 4.80
N HIS A 14 34.18 23.34 5.09
CA HIS A 14 34.25 24.78 5.35
C HIS A 14 34.03 25.59 4.06
N GLY A 15 33.37 26.74 4.20
CA GLY A 15 33.19 27.68 3.12
C GLY A 15 34.50 28.36 2.71
N GLY A 16 34.70 28.54 1.40
CA GLY A 16 35.86 29.26 0.87
C GLY A 16 35.87 30.73 1.25
N ALA A 17 37.05 31.33 1.38
CA ALA A 17 37.16 32.78 1.63
C ALA A 17 36.78 33.59 0.38
N GLY A 18 36.12 34.73 0.60
CA GLY A 18 35.84 35.71 -0.44
C GLY A 18 37.10 36.37 -0.97
N GLY A 19 37.01 36.95 -2.16
CA GLY A 19 38.11 37.72 -2.77
C GLY A 19 38.61 38.85 -1.86
N SER A 20 39.91 39.15 -1.93
CA SER A 20 40.57 40.09 -1.02
C SER A 20 39.99 41.51 -1.06
N LEU A 21 39.54 41.98 -2.22
CA LEU A 21 38.93 43.31 -2.41
C LEU A 21 37.39 43.26 -2.42
N LEU A 22 36.82 42.35 -3.21
CA LEU A 22 35.37 42.17 -3.36
C LEU A 22 35.07 40.68 -3.47
N GLY A 23 34.20 40.17 -2.60
CA GLY A 23 33.71 38.80 -2.69
C GLY A 23 33.13 38.30 -1.38
N ASN A 24 32.04 37.54 -1.48
CA ASN A 24 31.39 36.90 -0.33
C ASN A 24 32.16 35.64 0.08
N GLY A 25 32.12 35.33 1.37
CA GLY A 25 32.53 34.03 1.86
C GLY A 25 31.56 32.94 1.41
N GLY A 26 32.09 31.77 1.06
CA GLY A 26 31.30 30.58 0.75
C GLY A 26 30.57 30.06 2.00
N SER A 27 29.41 29.46 1.82
CA SER A 27 28.71 28.81 2.94
C SER A 27 29.43 27.53 3.37
N GLY A 28 29.40 27.23 4.67
CA GLY A 28 29.78 25.92 5.18
C GLY A 28 28.76 24.87 4.74
N GLY A 29 29.23 23.68 4.37
CA GLY A 29 28.37 22.56 4.03
C GLY A 29 27.65 22.02 5.27
N SER A 30 26.46 21.44 5.10
CA SER A 30 25.80 20.70 6.19
C SER A 30 26.65 19.50 6.62
N GLY A 31 26.62 19.17 7.91
CA GLY A 31 27.08 17.88 8.40
C GLY A 31 26.21 16.75 7.89
N ALA A 32 26.75 15.53 7.88
CA ALA A 32 26.01 14.36 7.42
C ALA A 32 24.96 13.93 8.44
N ASP A 33 23.75 13.62 7.98
CA ASP A 33 22.76 12.91 8.80
C ASP A 33 23.32 11.53 9.18
N ALA A 34 22.89 10.98 10.31
CA ALA A 34 23.35 9.68 10.78
C ALA A 34 22.17 8.73 11.04
N ALA A 35 22.42 7.44 10.80
CA ALA A 35 21.47 6.39 11.08
C ALA A 35 21.17 6.24 12.58
N ALA A 36 20.14 5.45 12.94
CA ALA A 36 19.71 5.29 14.32
C ALA A 36 20.88 4.78 15.21
N GLY A 37 21.11 5.46 16.35
CA GLY A 37 22.19 5.14 17.29
C GLY A 37 23.55 5.82 17.02
N TYR A 38 23.70 6.55 15.91
CA TYR A 38 24.93 7.30 15.60
C TYR A 38 24.71 8.82 15.66
N SER A 39 25.79 9.58 15.86
CA SER A 39 25.72 11.04 15.92
C SER A 39 25.84 11.68 14.55
N GLY A 40 25.02 12.69 14.28
CA GLY A 40 25.11 13.51 13.07
C GLY A 40 26.42 14.29 13.02
N GLY A 41 26.85 14.64 11.81
CA GLY A 41 28.07 15.41 11.60
C GLY A 41 27.89 16.88 11.95
N GLY A 42 28.93 17.53 12.46
CA GLY A 42 28.91 18.98 12.66
C GLY A 42 28.81 19.73 11.33
N GLY A 43 28.12 20.87 11.32
CA GLY A 43 28.11 21.77 10.17
C GLY A 43 29.46 22.44 9.93
N GLY A 44 29.81 22.65 8.66
CA GLY A 44 31.04 23.35 8.27
C GLY A 44 30.98 24.83 8.64
N THR A 45 32.12 25.46 8.89
CA THR A 45 32.13 26.91 9.15
C THR A 45 31.95 27.69 7.86
N GLY A 46 31.25 28.82 7.91
CA GLY A 46 31.18 29.77 6.80
C GLY A 46 32.54 30.42 6.53
N GLY A 47 32.82 30.72 5.26
CA GLY A 47 34.03 31.43 4.85
C GLY A 47 33.94 32.92 5.14
N ASN A 48 35.07 33.59 5.38
CA ASN A 48 35.09 35.05 5.61
C ASN A 48 35.14 35.81 4.28
N ALA A 49 34.58 37.03 4.25
CA ALA A 49 34.83 38.00 3.20
C ALA A 49 36.09 38.84 3.49
N GLY A 50 36.68 39.44 2.45
CA GLY A 50 37.88 40.28 2.54
C GLY A 50 37.59 41.72 2.97
N LEU A 51 37.61 42.68 2.02
CA LEU A 51 37.34 44.09 2.31
C LEU A 51 35.86 44.45 2.14
N ILE A 52 35.23 44.03 1.04
CA ILE A 52 33.80 44.25 0.73
C ILE A 52 33.15 42.90 0.38
N GLY A 53 32.08 42.53 1.07
CA GLY A 53 31.34 41.29 0.85
C GLY A 53 30.77 40.70 2.13
N ASP A 54 29.76 39.85 2.02
CA ASP A 54 29.15 39.18 3.17
C ASP A 54 29.91 37.91 3.54
N GLY A 55 29.99 37.60 4.83
CA GLY A 55 30.50 36.33 5.33
C GLY A 55 29.57 35.19 4.98
N GLY A 56 30.13 34.00 4.78
CA GLY A 56 29.38 32.79 4.49
C GLY A 56 28.62 32.29 5.72
N ASN A 57 27.50 31.62 5.49
CA ASN A 57 26.72 31.00 6.57
C ASN A 57 27.43 29.75 7.11
N GLY A 58 27.22 29.44 8.38
CA GLY A 58 27.59 28.14 8.94
C GLY A 58 26.69 27.05 8.36
N GLY A 59 27.26 25.86 8.13
CA GLY A 59 26.52 24.68 7.73
C GLY A 59 25.65 24.15 8.86
N ASN A 60 24.55 23.48 8.53
CA ASN A 60 23.70 22.88 9.56
C ASN A 60 24.34 21.63 10.15
N GLY A 61 24.02 21.32 11.41
CA GLY A 61 24.35 20.03 11.98
C GLY A 61 23.52 18.91 11.33
N GLY A 62 24.12 17.74 11.14
CA GLY A 62 23.41 16.56 10.64
C GLY A 62 22.44 15.98 11.68
N ASN A 63 21.37 15.35 11.21
CA ASN A 63 20.39 14.66 12.04
C ASN A 63 20.94 13.39 12.70
N ALA A 64 20.28 12.92 13.75
CA ALA A 64 20.53 11.66 14.42
C ALA A 64 19.26 11.12 15.09
N GLY A 65 19.30 9.86 15.53
CA GLY A 65 18.14 9.21 16.18
C GLY A 65 17.65 9.87 17.49
N THR A 66 18.42 10.78 18.09
CA THR A 66 18.00 11.58 19.25
C THR A 66 18.59 12.99 19.20
N LEU A 67 17.97 13.95 19.89
CA LEU A 67 18.48 15.33 20.02
C LEU A 67 19.93 15.39 20.55
N ALA A 68 20.29 14.47 21.46
CA ALA A 68 21.63 14.41 22.06
C ALA A 68 22.72 13.99 21.07
N LEU A 69 22.34 13.33 19.98
CA LEU A 69 23.24 12.82 18.96
C LEU A 69 23.30 13.75 17.73
N MET A 70 22.53 14.83 17.68
CA MET A 70 22.54 15.73 16.54
C MET A 70 23.89 16.43 16.38
N GLY A 71 24.28 16.66 15.12
CA GLY A 71 25.47 17.42 14.79
C GLY A 71 25.37 18.87 15.30
N SER A 72 26.50 19.43 15.72
CA SER A 72 26.56 20.84 16.11
C SER A 72 26.43 21.75 14.87
N PRO A 73 25.76 22.90 14.99
CA PRO A 73 25.81 23.93 13.95
C PRO A 73 27.23 24.40 13.63
N GLY A 74 27.48 24.67 12.35
CA GLY A 74 28.67 25.35 11.87
C GLY A 74 28.68 26.83 12.28
N THR A 75 29.87 27.38 12.53
CA THR A 75 30.05 28.79 12.87
C THR A 75 30.02 29.69 11.64
N VAL A 76 29.83 30.99 11.86
CA VAL A 76 29.66 31.99 10.79
C VAL A 76 30.98 32.45 10.19
N GLY A 77 30.95 32.80 8.92
CA GLY A 77 31.97 33.62 8.29
C GLY A 77 31.79 35.10 8.64
N ALA A 78 32.90 35.82 8.82
CA ALA A 78 32.91 37.26 9.04
C ALA A 78 32.65 38.04 7.75
N GLY A 79 31.89 39.13 7.85
CA GLY A 79 31.71 40.09 6.76
C GLY A 79 32.97 40.92 6.48
N GLY A 80 32.99 41.56 5.32
CA GLY A 80 34.12 42.37 4.86
C GLY A 80 34.39 43.54 5.81
N LEU A 81 35.68 43.84 6.01
CA LEU A 81 36.14 44.81 7.00
C LEU A 81 35.59 46.24 6.80
N LEU A 82 35.33 46.63 5.55
CA LEU A 82 34.80 47.94 5.19
C LEU A 82 33.28 47.93 5.00
N LEU A 83 32.76 46.91 4.33
CA LEU A 83 31.33 46.77 4.06
C LEU A 83 30.95 45.30 3.89
N GLY A 84 30.09 44.79 4.77
CA GLY A 84 29.62 43.42 4.73
C GLY A 84 28.94 43.00 6.03
N ARG A 85 28.07 41.99 5.96
CA ARG A 85 27.44 41.36 7.12
C ARG A 85 28.15 40.05 7.44
N ASN A 86 28.18 39.68 8.71
CA ASN A 86 28.55 38.31 9.08
C ASN A 86 27.49 37.34 8.54
N GLY A 87 27.92 36.11 8.24
CA GLY A 87 26.98 35.03 7.97
C GLY A 87 26.14 34.70 9.19
N ILE A 88 25.15 33.84 9.01
CA ILE A 88 24.32 33.30 10.10
C ILE A 88 24.85 31.92 10.54
N PRO A 89 24.72 31.54 11.83
CA PRO A 89 25.13 30.22 12.29
C PRO A 89 24.33 29.14 11.56
N GLY A 90 24.88 27.94 11.47
CA GLY A 90 24.05 26.78 11.16
C GLY A 90 22.88 26.69 12.14
N LEU A 91 21.79 26.05 11.74
CA LEU A 91 20.68 25.81 12.66
C LEU A 91 20.76 24.38 13.22
N PRO A 92 20.41 24.17 14.50
CA PRO A 92 20.07 22.84 14.97
C PRO A 92 18.83 22.38 14.21
N MET A 93 18.89 21.20 13.61
CA MET A 93 17.78 20.62 12.87
C MET A 93 16.73 20.03 13.82
N SER A 94 15.55 19.73 13.32
CA SER A 94 14.54 18.92 13.97
C SER A 94 15.00 17.46 14.03
N GLN A 95 14.33 16.65 14.86
CA GLN A 95 14.33 15.21 14.63
C GLN A 95 13.73 14.88 13.26
N ASN A 96 13.82 13.61 12.83
CA ASN A 96 13.11 13.16 11.62
C ASN A 96 11.60 13.40 11.78
N LEU A 97 11.00 14.12 10.84
CA LEU A 97 9.59 14.50 10.85
C LEU A 97 8.68 13.49 10.13
N LEU A 98 9.25 12.47 9.50
CA LEU A 98 8.50 11.38 8.89
C LEU A 98 8.11 10.33 9.94
N VAL A 99 6.88 9.86 9.84
CA VAL A 99 6.37 8.73 10.62
C VAL A 99 6.77 7.42 9.94
N ASN A 100 7.15 6.42 10.73
CA ASN A 100 7.55 5.11 10.22
C ASN A 100 8.54 5.16 9.02
N PRO A 101 9.65 5.93 9.12
CA PRO A 101 10.57 6.17 8.00
C PRO A 101 11.37 4.94 7.56
N GLY A 102 11.47 3.94 8.44
CA GLY A 102 12.11 2.65 8.19
C GLY A 102 11.13 1.53 7.82
N PHE A 103 9.82 1.78 7.80
CA PHE A 103 8.79 0.78 7.48
C PHE A 103 8.70 -0.39 8.48
N GLU A 104 9.04 -0.14 9.75
CA GLU A 104 9.16 -1.14 10.82
C GLU A 104 7.83 -1.54 11.47
N ILE A 105 6.74 -0.83 11.13
CA ILE A 105 5.40 -1.07 11.71
C ILE A 105 4.55 -1.97 10.81
N ALA A 106 4.85 -2.05 9.51
CA ALA A 106 4.11 -2.92 8.61
C ALA A 106 4.38 -4.38 8.93
N ASP A 107 3.38 -5.24 8.73
CA ASP A 107 3.62 -6.67 8.54
C ASP A 107 4.06 -6.88 7.08
N PRO A 108 5.35 -7.16 6.84
CA PRO A 108 5.91 -7.16 5.50
C PRO A 108 5.33 -8.30 4.66
N SER A 109 5.37 -8.16 3.33
CA SER A 109 5.05 -9.26 2.42
C SER A 109 6.03 -10.41 2.64
N GLY A 110 5.50 -11.60 2.91
CA GLY A 110 6.33 -12.79 3.08
C GLY A 110 7.02 -13.21 1.78
N SER A 111 6.43 -12.91 0.62
CA SER A 111 7.00 -13.22 -0.71
C SER A 111 7.84 -12.08 -1.26
N GLY A 112 7.62 -10.85 -0.80
CA GLY A 112 8.18 -9.61 -1.35
C GLY A 112 7.53 -9.16 -2.67
N TYR A 113 6.72 -10.01 -3.31
CA TYR A 113 5.99 -9.68 -4.55
C TYR A 113 4.60 -9.09 -4.29
N SER A 114 4.01 -9.43 -3.15
CA SER A 114 2.69 -8.93 -2.78
C SER A 114 2.78 -7.51 -2.24
N SER A 115 1.74 -6.73 -2.48
CA SER A 115 1.58 -5.44 -1.80
C SER A 115 0.99 -5.61 -0.41
N VAL A 116 1.42 -4.73 0.49
CA VAL A 116 0.99 -4.68 1.90
C VAL A 116 0.72 -3.24 2.30
N THR A 117 -0.04 -3.05 3.37
CA THR A 117 -0.29 -1.71 3.93
C THR A 117 1.02 -1.11 4.43
N ILE A 118 1.17 0.21 4.26
CA ILE A 118 2.35 0.95 4.69
C ILE A 118 1.94 1.96 5.77
N PRO A 119 1.95 1.57 7.07
CA PRO A 119 1.42 2.40 8.15
C PRO A 119 2.05 3.79 8.18
N GLY A 120 1.20 4.82 8.19
CA GLY A 120 1.60 6.23 8.21
C GLY A 120 1.88 6.84 6.84
N TRP A 121 1.73 6.09 5.75
CA TRP A 121 1.99 6.58 4.39
C TRP A 121 0.74 6.51 3.51
N THR A 122 0.50 7.56 2.73
CA THR A 122 -0.47 7.54 1.64
C THR A 122 0.16 6.90 0.42
N VAL A 123 -0.55 5.97 -0.23
CA VAL A 123 -0.02 5.16 -1.33
C VAL A 123 -0.78 5.39 -2.64
N THR A 124 -0.09 5.18 -3.76
CA THR A 124 -0.70 5.03 -5.09
C THR A 124 -0.08 3.82 -5.79
N GLY A 125 -0.86 3.13 -6.62
CA GLY A 125 -0.42 1.84 -7.19
C GLY A 125 -0.33 0.77 -6.10
N THR A 126 0.58 -0.19 -6.25
CA THR A 126 0.70 -1.34 -5.36
C THR A 126 2.13 -1.45 -4.81
N PRO A 127 2.61 -0.46 -4.00
CA PRO A 127 3.90 -0.59 -3.34
C PRO A 127 3.85 -1.63 -2.22
N THR A 128 5.01 -2.09 -1.76
CA THR A 128 5.11 -3.10 -0.71
C THR A 128 6.14 -2.75 0.35
N VAL A 129 6.12 -3.51 1.46
CA VAL A 129 7.18 -3.55 2.47
C VAL A 129 7.74 -4.96 2.50
N ILE A 130 9.06 -5.06 2.47
CA ILE A 130 9.81 -6.30 2.38
C ILE A 130 10.80 -6.35 3.55
N ALA A 131 10.90 -7.50 4.20
CA ALA A 131 11.92 -7.73 5.20
C ALA A 131 13.30 -7.95 4.55
N TYR A 132 14.36 -7.44 5.17
CA TYR A 132 15.71 -7.77 4.74
C TYR A 132 15.96 -9.28 4.84
N GLY A 133 16.49 -9.87 3.76
CA GLY A 133 16.77 -11.30 3.70
C GLY A 133 15.60 -12.16 3.22
N THR A 134 14.45 -11.58 2.87
CA THR A 134 13.38 -12.30 2.16
C THR A 134 13.95 -12.94 0.88
N PRO A 135 13.81 -14.27 0.70
CA PRO A 135 14.20 -14.93 -0.53
C PRO A 135 13.45 -14.35 -1.72
N ARG A 136 14.06 -14.38 -2.90
CA ARG A 136 13.35 -13.98 -4.13
C ARG A 136 12.90 -15.22 -4.86
N GLY A 137 11.58 -15.46 -4.86
CA GLY A 137 10.90 -16.38 -5.76
C GLY A 137 10.43 -15.69 -7.03
N TYR A 138 9.70 -16.43 -7.86
CA TYR A 138 8.81 -15.85 -8.86
C TYR A 138 7.40 -16.37 -8.56
N PRO A 139 6.37 -15.52 -8.62
CA PRO A 139 4.99 -15.99 -8.51
C PRO A 139 4.75 -17.17 -9.45
N SER A 140 4.19 -18.25 -8.91
CA SER A 140 4.01 -19.49 -9.66
C SER A 140 2.62 -19.55 -10.27
N PRO A 141 2.49 -19.79 -11.58
CA PRO A 141 1.20 -20.07 -12.22
C PRO A 141 0.70 -21.49 -11.88
N PHE A 142 1.46 -22.27 -11.11
CA PHE A 142 1.11 -23.62 -10.69
C PHE A 142 0.69 -23.67 -9.23
N SER A 143 0.09 -24.78 -8.82
CA SER A 143 -0.34 -24.99 -7.44
C SER A 143 0.78 -25.29 -6.44
N PHE A 144 2.02 -25.02 -6.83
CA PHE A 144 3.23 -25.24 -6.04
C PHE A 144 4.23 -24.11 -6.33
N PRO A 145 5.07 -23.74 -5.34
CA PRO A 145 6.01 -22.64 -5.50
C PRO A 145 7.15 -23.03 -6.44
N PHE A 146 7.70 -22.03 -7.13
CA PHE A 146 9.03 -22.20 -7.73
C PHE A 146 10.11 -22.19 -6.65
N PRO A 147 11.28 -22.81 -6.91
CA PRO A 147 12.42 -22.70 -5.99
C PRO A 147 12.89 -21.25 -5.85
N ASP A 148 13.20 -20.84 -4.62
CA ASP A 148 13.84 -19.56 -4.37
C ASP A 148 15.15 -19.43 -5.15
N LEU A 149 15.41 -18.22 -5.62
CA LEU A 149 16.71 -17.87 -6.17
C LEU A 149 17.79 -17.97 -5.07
N PRO A 150 19.04 -18.33 -5.44
CA PRO A 150 20.18 -18.24 -4.52
C PRO A 150 20.25 -16.87 -3.84
N LYS A 151 20.65 -16.83 -2.56
CA LYS A 151 20.63 -15.60 -1.73
C LYS A 151 21.25 -14.35 -2.38
N PHE A 152 22.25 -14.50 -3.23
CA PHE A 152 22.92 -13.37 -3.92
C PHE A 152 22.08 -12.75 -5.06
N LEU A 153 21.00 -13.42 -5.46
CA LEU A 153 19.96 -12.97 -6.39
C LEU A 153 18.64 -12.66 -5.64
N GLY A 154 18.67 -12.66 -4.31
CA GLY A 154 17.52 -12.33 -3.48
C GLY A 154 17.21 -10.84 -3.46
N PHE A 155 16.15 -10.48 -2.71
CA PHE A 155 15.97 -9.12 -2.22
C PHE A 155 17.17 -8.69 -1.35
N PRO A 156 17.35 -7.38 -1.09
CA PRO A 156 18.38 -6.90 -0.18
C PRO A 156 18.47 -7.73 1.10
N SER A 157 19.65 -8.32 1.34
CA SER A 157 19.84 -9.34 2.38
C SER A 157 20.23 -8.76 3.74
N SER A 158 20.67 -7.51 3.77
CA SER A 158 21.10 -6.85 5.00
C SER A 158 20.68 -5.39 4.98
N PRO A 159 20.24 -4.85 6.12
CA PRO A 159 19.90 -3.45 6.21
C PRO A 159 21.14 -2.58 5.97
N PRO A 160 20.98 -1.40 5.33
CA PRO A 160 21.93 -0.31 5.49
C PRO A 160 22.18 -0.09 6.99
N ALA A 161 23.41 0.26 7.35
CA ALA A 161 23.71 0.40 8.76
C ALA A 161 22.84 1.48 9.43
N GLY A 162 22.36 1.13 10.64
CA GLY A 162 21.32 1.84 11.41
C GLY A 162 19.93 1.86 10.76
N GLY A 163 19.68 1.02 9.75
CA GLY A 163 18.35 0.62 9.31
C GLY A 163 17.76 -0.47 10.19
N GLY A 164 16.44 -0.62 10.13
CA GLY A 164 15.73 -1.66 10.87
C GLY A 164 15.63 -2.97 10.07
N SER A 165 14.49 -3.64 10.21
CA SER A 165 14.24 -4.96 9.62
C SER A 165 13.61 -4.88 8.22
N ASN A 166 13.08 -3.73 7.82
CA ASN A 166 12.25 -3.62 6.63
C ASN A 166 12.70 -2.51 5.66
N PHE A 167 12.23 -2.60 4.42
CA PHE A 167 12.36 -1.56 3.41
C PHE A 167 11.12 -1.55 2.50
N ALA A 168 10.87 -0.44 1.82
CA ALA A 168 9.79 -0.33 0.84
C ALA A 168 10.25 -0.77 -0.56
N GLY A 169 9.38 -1.45 -1.30
CA GLY A 169 9.57 -1.86 -2.68
C GLY A 169 8.48 -1.33 -3.62
N GLY A 170 8.82 -1.22 -4.90
CA GLY A 170 7.92 -0.70 -5.93
C GLY A 170 6.69 -1.57 -6.19
N GLY A 171 6.80 -2.88 -5.96
CA GLY A 171 5.69 -3.82 -6.01
C GLY A 171 5.23 -4.20 -7.43
N PRO A 172 4.09 -4.89 -7.56
CA PRO A 172 3.56 -5.34 -8.84
C PRO A 172 2.81 -4.21 -9.58
N VAL A 173 3.50 -3.10 -9.88
CA VAL A 173 3.02 -2.03 -10.78
C VAL A 173 4.20 -1.24 -11.34
N ALA A 174 4.10 -0.76 -12.58
CA ALA A 174 5.22 0.01 -13.18
C ALA A 174 5.49 1.34 -12.47
N THR A 175 4.51 1.94 -11.80
CA THR A 175 4.78 3.10 -10.95
C THR A 175 3.91 3.10 -9.73
N SER A 176 4.54 3.17 -8.57
CA SER A 176 3.88 3.36 -7.28
C SER A 176 4.52 4.54 -6.54
N THR A 177 3.77 5.09 -5.59
CA THR A 177 4.29 6.14 -4.71
C THR A 177 3.89 5.89 -3.27
N ILE A 178 4.74 6.35 -2.36
CA ILE A 178 4.40 6.56 -0.96
C ILE A 178 4.62 8.03 -0.63
N SER A 179 3.71 8.61 0.16
CA SER A 179 3.84 10.01 0.57
C SER A 179 3.35 10.28 1.98
N GLN A 180 3.92 11.32 2.60
CA GLN A 180 3.52 11.85 3.91
C GLN A 180 3.43 13.36 3.87
N THR A 181 2.36 13.90 4.45
CA THR A 181 2.22 15.34 4.68
C THR A 181 2.75 15.69 6.07
N VAL A 182 3.83 16.44 6.12
CA VAL A 182 4.46 16.95 7.34
C VAL A 182 3.91 18.33 7.67
N ASN A 183 3.38 18.49 8.89
CA ASN A 183 2.91 19.77 9.40
C ASN A 183 4.10 20.63 9.86
N LEU A 184 4.24 21.83 9.28
CA LEU A 184 5.31 22.78 9.59
C LEU A 184 4.79 24.08 10.24
N SER A 185 3.50 24.13 10.59
CA SER A 185 2.85 25.32 11.18
C SER A 185 3.57 25.84 12.44
N GLY A 186 4.14 24.94 13.24
CA GLY A 186 4.93 25.30 14.43
C GLY A 186 6.23 26.07 14.13
N ALA A 187 6.77 25.95 12.91
CA ALA A 187 8.01 26.63 12.51
C ALA A 187 7.77 27.83 11.57
N VAL A 188 6.52 28.23 11.32
CA VAL A 188 6.19 29.31 10.35
C VAL A 188 6.94 30.60 10.65
N SER A 189 7.05 30.99 11.92
CA SER A 189 7.78 32.21 12.32
C SER A 189 9.25 32.19 11.93
N ARG A 190 9.87 31.00 11.90
CA ARG A 190 11.24 30.79 11.42
C ARG A 190 11.28 30.66 9.91
N ILE A 191 10.33 29.95 9.30
CA ILE A 191 10.24 29.79 7.84
C ILE A 191 10.11 31.16 7.17
N ASP A 192 9.31 32.06 7.75
CA ASP A 192 9.04 33.40 7.22
C ASP A 192 10.24 34.36 7.30
N THR A 193 11.33 33.99 7.99
CA THR A 193 12.60 34.73 7.87
C THR A 193 13.28 34.50 6.53
N GLY A 194 12.84 33.50 5.76
CA GLY A 194 13.44 33.10 4.49
C GLY A 194 14.79 32.41 4.63
N THR A 195 15.13 31.93 5.83
CA THR A 195 16.43 31.30 6.13
C THR A 195 16.33 29.92 6.77
N THR A 196 15.12 29.34 6.90
CA THR A 196 14.96 28.03 7.55
C THR A 196 15.39 26.91 6.61
N PRO A 197 16.45 26.14 6.93
CA PRO A 197 16.92 25.05 6.09
C PRO A 197 16.02 23.83 6.21
N TYR A 198 16.12 22.95 5.22
CA TYR A 198 15.64 21.58 5.29
C TYR A 198 16.67 20.61 4.71
N THR A 199 16.58 19.36 5.13
CA THR A 199 17.27 18.21 4.52
C THR A 199 16.26 17.11 4.29
N LEU A 200 16.21 16.58 3.08
CA LEU A 200 15.48 15.36 2.71
C LEU A 200 16.51 14.32 2.29
N SER A 201 16.51 13.16 2.94
CA SER A 201 17.49 12.09 2.72
C SER A 201 16.84 10.71 2.74
N GLY A 202 17.53 9.71 2.21
CA GLY A 202 17.10 8.32 2.24
C GLY A 202 18.09 7.36 1.61
N MET A 203 17.93 6.08 1.89
CA MET A 203 18.63 5.00 1.21
C MET A 203 17.76 4.55 0.03
N LEU A 204 18.17 4.86 -1.20
CA LEU A 204 17.44 4.46 -2.40
C LEU A 204 18.19 3.31 -3.08
N GLY A 205 17.46 2.35 -3.63
CA GLY A 205 18.05 1.10 -4.09
C GLY A 205 17.36 0.47 -5.27
N GLY A 206 17.85 -0.72 -5.61
CA GLY A 206 17.20 -1.58 -6.58
C GLY A 206 17.86 -2.94 -6.71
N TYR A 207 17.43 -3.70 -7.71
CA TYR A 207 17.90 -5.05 -7.99
C TYR A 207 18.94 -5.09 -9.11
N LEU A 208 20.06 -5.81 -8.90
CA LEU A 208 21.11 -6.10 -9.89
C LEU A 208 21.31 -5.00 -10.97
N LEU A 209 21.12 -5.36 -12.25
CA LEU A 209 21.19 -4.47 -13.40
C LEU A 209 19.82 -3.91 -13.81
N ASP A 210 18.77 -4.17 -13.04
CA ASP A 210 17.44 -3.64 -13.33
C ASP A 210 17.48 -2.10 -13.29
N PRO A 211 16.97 -1.43 -14.35
CA PRO A 211 17.04 0.02 -14.48
C PRO A 211 15.99 0.76 -13.63
N SER A 212 15.05 0.06 -12.99
CA SER A 212 14.07 0.64 -12.09
C SER A 212 14.74 1.47 -11.00
N ALA A 213 14.12 2.58 -10.66
CA ALA A 213 14.73 3.55 -9.78
C ALA A 213 13.72 4.26 -8.88
N THR A 214 14.14 4.53 -7.66
CA THR A 214 13.39 5.38 -6.74
C THR A 214 13.86 6.82 -6.86
N SER A 215 12.94 7.77 -6.84
CA SER A 215 13.22 9.20 -6.65
C SER A 215 12.55 9.72 -5.38
N LEU A 216 13.15 10.74 -4.75
CA LEU A 216 12.68 11.32 -3.49
C LEU A 216 12.48 12.83 -3.66
N LYS A 217 11.29 13.32 -3.31
CA LYS A 217 10.87 14.72 -3.50
C LYS A 217 10.18 15.26 -2.26
N VAL A 218 10.39 16.53 -1.95
CA VAL A 218 9.58 17.33 -1.03
C VAL A 218 8.89 18.46 -1.79
N THR A 219 7.60 18.67 -1.53
CA THR A 219 6.78 19.77 -2.07
C THR A 219 6.29 20.64 -0.93
N PHE A 220 6.66 21.92 -0.93
CA PHE A 220 6.28 22.87 0.11
C PHE A 220 4.97 23.58 -0.25
N LEU A 221 4.03 23.58 0.69
CA LEU A 221 2.69 24.11 0.50
C LEU A 221 2.40 25.25 1.47
N SER A 222 1.69 26.26 0.97
CA SER A 222 1.05 27.28 1.82
C SER A 222 -0.15 26.73 2.58
N ALA A 223 -0.72 27.52 3.49
CA ALA A 223 -1.93 27.19 4.24
C ALA A 223 -3.13 26.83 3.35
N ASN A 224 -3.17 27.37 2.13
CA ASN A 224 -4.22 27.13 1.15
C ASN A 224 -3.90 25.98 0.17
N GLY A 225 -2.84 25.20 0.43
CA GLY A 225 -2.42 24.10 -0.43
C GLY A 225 -1.69 24.51 -1.71
N VAL A 226 -1.41 25.80 -1.92
CA VAL A 226 -0.63 26.27 -3.08
C VAL A 226 0.83 25.83 -2.95
N VAL A 227 1.39 25.26 -4.01
CA VAL A 227 2.80 24.88 -4.10
C VAL A 227 3.68 26.14 -4.14
N LEU A 228 4.61 26.26 -3.19
CA LEU A 228 5.55 27.37 -3.06
C LEU A 228 6.97 27.00 -3.53
N GLY A 229 7.29 25.71 -3.55
CA GLY A 229 8.58 25.22 -4.02
C GLY A 229 8.73 23.72 -3.84
N THR A 230 9.81 23.18 -4.38
CA THR A 230 10.13 21.75 -4.31
C THR A 230 11.62 21.52 -4.13
N GLY A 231 11.98 20.42 -3.49
CA GLY A 231 13.32 19.86 -3.50
C GLY A 231 13.28 18.40 -3.94
N SER A 232 14.26 17.94 -4.71
CA SER A 232 14.35 16.54 -5.11
C SER A 232 15.77 16.03 -4.97
N ALA A 233 15.92 14.84 -4.40
CA ALA A 233 17.17 14.10 -4.47
C ALA A 233 17.22 13.33 -5.80
N GLY A 234 18.42 13.16 -6.35
CA GLY A 234 18.60 12.32 -7.54
C GLY A 234 18.20 10.87 -7.27
N SER A 235 17.84 10.14 -8.32
CA SER A 235 17.56 8.70 -8.21
C SER A 235 18.84 7.88 -8.01
N VAL A 236 18.69 6.60 -7.69
CA VAL A 236 19.77 5.61 -7.67
C VAL A 236 19.61 4.68 -8.87
N THR A 237 20.56 4.72 -9.78
CA THR A 237 20.60 3.86 -10.97
C THR A 237 21.34 2.55 -10.69
N ALA A 238 21.23 1.57 -11.59
CA ALA A 238 22.05 0.36 -11.54
C ALA A 238 23.57 0.66 -11.54
N LEU A 239 24.00 1.73 -12.22
CA LEU A 239 25.41 2.15 -12.25
C LEU A 239 25.88 2.69 -10.90
N ASP A 240 25.05 3.47 -10.21
CA ASP A 240 25.33 3.94 -8.85
C ASP A 240 25.53 2.78 -7.88
N ARG A 241 24.83 1.67 -8.11
CA ARG A 241 24.93 0.42 -7.34
C ARG A 241 26.03 -0.53 -7.82
N LEU A 242 26.77 -0.18 -8.88
CA LEU A 242 27.73 -1.05 -9.56
C LEU A 242 27.12 -2.41 -9.99
N GLY A 243 25.83 -2.42 -10.34
CA GLY A 243 25.10 -3.61 -10.78
C GLY A 243 24.77 -4.62 -9.68
N ILE A 244 24.87 -4.24 -8.41
CA ILE A 244 24.59 -5.11 -7.26
C ILE A 244 23.26 -4.70 -6.60
N THR A 245 22.50 -5.69 -6.13
CA THR A 245 21.28 -5.45 -5.34
C THR A 245 21.64 -4.75 -4.03
N GLY A 246 20.97 -3.63 -3.73
CA GLY A 246 21.23 -2.88 -2.51
C GLY A 246 20.89 -1.40 -2.64
N PHE A 247 21.43 -0.61 -1.72
CA PHE A 247 21.07 0.79 -1.53
C PHE A 247 22.27 1.74 -1.66
N GLN A 248 21.99 2.96 -2.08
CA GLN A 248 22.91 4.09 -2.04
C GLN A 248 22.23 5.29 -1.36
N PRO A 249 22.98 6.08 -0.57
CA PRO A 249 22.42 7.26 0.06
C PRO A 249 22.12 8.33 -0.99
N ARG A 250 21.01 9.03 -0.79
CA ARG A 250 20.61 10.22 -1.55
C ARG A 250 20.10 11.28 -0.59
N ASP A 251 20.44 12.52 -0.87
CA ASP A 251 19.94 13.66 -0.11
C ASP A 251 19.79 14.90 -1.00
N VAL A 252 18.95 15.81 -0.52
CA VAL A 252 18.83 17.17 -1.02
C VAL A 252 18.64 18.10 0.18
N SER A 253 19.37 19.20 0.20
CA SER A 253 19.24 20.25 1.21
C SER A 253 18.90 21.57 0.54
N GLY A 254 18.14 22.40 1.24
CA GLY A 254 17.77 23.72 0.74
C GLY A 254 17.20 24.62 1.82
N THR A 255 16.57 25.72 1.41
CA THR A 255 15.80 26.60 2.29
C THR A 255 14.32 26.44 2.00
N ILE A 256 13.49 26.40 3.05
CA ILE A 256 12.04 26.30 2.93
C ILE A 256 11.48 27.63 2.43
N PRO A 257 10.62 27.65 1.39
CA PRO A 257 10.00 28.88 0.90
C PRO A 257 9.17 29.59 1.99
N VAL A 258 9.25 30.93 2.05
CA VAL A 258 8.43 31.77 2.93
C VAL A 258 6.93 31.50 2.70
N GLY A 259 6.14 31.46 3.77
CA GLY A 259 4.71 31.16 3.73
C GLY A 259 4.35 29.67 3.71
N THR A 260 5.35 28.78 3.80
CA THR A 260 5.11 27.33 3.90
C THR A 260 4.54 26.95 5.26
N THR A 261 3.46 26.18 5.26
CA THR A 261 2.84 25.61 6.47
C THR A 261 2.87 24.10 6.52
N SER A 262 3.09 23.43 5.38
CA SER A 262 3.24 21.98 5.30
C SER A 262 4.18 21.57 4.16
N ALA A 263 4.69 20.35 4.25
CA ALA A 263 5.52 19.75 3.22
C ALA A 263 5.04 18.34 2.90
N VAL A 264 4.89 18.02 1.61
CA VAL A 264 4.57 16.67 1.16
C VAL A 264 5.86 16.00 0.73
N VAL A 265 6.28 14.97 1.45
CA VAL A 265 7.42 14.12 1.10
C VAL A 265 6.90 12.92 0.32
N THR A 266 7.46 12.68 -0.86
CA THR A 266 7.04 11.62 -1.78
C THR A 266 8.25 10.81 -2.22
N ALA A 267 8.18 9.49 -2.09
CA ALA A 267 9.05 8.58 -2.81
C ALA A 267 8.27 7.97 -3.98
N THR A 268 8.84 8.01 -5.18
CA THR A 268 8.27 7.44 -6.40
C THR A 268 9.14 6.29 -6.85
N PHE A 269 8.53 5.11 -6.97
CA PHE A 269 9.14 3.89 -7.46
C PHE A 269 8.74 3.73 -8.93
N ALA A 270 9.70 3.87 -9.84
CA ALA A 270 9.42 3.77 -11.27
C ALA A 270 10.16 2.56 -11.86
N ASP A 271 9.37 1.68 -12.48
CA ASP A 271 9.86 0.65 -13.37
C ASP A 271 10.37 1.33 -14.66
N HIS A 272 11.60 0.99 -15.02
CA HIS A 272 12.24 1.45 -16.23
C HIS A 272 12.69 0.28 -17.12
N ASN A 273 12.23 -0.93 -16.81
CA ASN A 273 12.55 -2.10 -17.60
C ASN A 273 11.94 -1.95 -19.01
N PRO A 274 12.73 -2.11 -20.08
CA PRO A 274 12.22 -2.01 -21.44
C PRO A 274 11.31 -3.19 -21.82
N ILE A 275 11.34 -4.27 -21.04
CA ILE A 275 10.44 -5.41 -21.17
C ILE A 275 9.24 -5.12 -20.26
N LEU A 276 8.03 -5.27 -20.80
CA LEU A 276 6.79 -5.10 -20.02
C LEU A 276 6.57 -6.30 -19.10
N GLY A 277 5.85 -6.08 -18.00
CA GLY A 277 5.57 -7.12 -17.00
C GLY A 277 6.82 -7.54 -16.23
N HIS A 278 7.50 -6.57 -15.64
CA HIS A 278 8.46 -6.85 -14.59
C HIS A 278 7.92 -6.33 -13.26
N TYR A 279 8.32 -7.02 -12.19
CA TYR A 279 8.17 -6.48 -10.85
C TYR A 279 8.99 -5.19 -10.73
N ASN A 280 8.43 -4.15 -10.13
CA ASN A 280 9.11 -2.88 -9.98
C ASN A 280 10.18 -2.98 -8.88
N ASP A 281 11.41 -3.17 -9.33
CA ASP A 281 12.59 -3.40 -8.51
C ASP A 281 13.22 -2.11 -7.95
N ALA A 282 12.47 -1.02 -7.86
CA ALA A 282 12.88 0.19 -7.16
C ALA A 282 12.66 0.05 -5.65
N TYR A 283 13.67 0.39 -4.83
CA TYR A 283 13.61 0.23 -3.37
C TYR A 283 13.89 1.54 -2.62
N ALA A 284 13.35 1.66 -1.40
CA ALA A 284 13.61 2.77 -0.48
C ALA A 284 13.70 2.28 0.97
N ALA A 285 14.63 2.84 1.74
CA ALA A 285 14.78 2.58 3.16
C ALA A 285 15.23 3.85 3.90
N ASN A 286 14.97 3.91 5.21
CA ASN A 286 15.47 4.95 6.12
C ASN A 286 15.24 6.38 5.60
N LEU A 287 14.01 6.70 5.18
CA LEU A 287 13.68 8.03 4.69
C LEU A 287 13.77 9.06 5.83
N SER A 288 14.25 10.26 5.56
CA SER A 288 14.39 11.31 6.57
C SER A 288 14.06 12.67 6.01
N PHE A 289 13.23 13.42 6.75
CA PHE A 289 12.96 14.82 6.45
C PHE A 289 13.12 15.64 7.73
N THR A 290 14.05 16.59 7.70
CA THR A 290 14.33 17.48 8.83
C THR A 290 14.32 18.93 8.39
N VAL A 291 14.04 19.81 9.35
CA VAL A 291 13.98 21.26 9.13
C VAL A 291 14.77 21.98 10.22
N GLY A 292 15.22 23.21 9.98
CA GLY A 292 15.99 23.99 10.94
C GLY A 292 15.20 24.51 12.14
N ASP A 293 14.44 23.64 12.81
CA ASP A 293 13.75 23.92 14.07
C ASP A 293 13.79 22.68 14.99
N PRO A 294 14.63 22.69 16.04
CA PRO A 294 14.82 21.53 16.92
C PRO A 294 13.58 21.17 17.76
N ASN A 295 12.59 22.06 17.83
CA ASN A 295 11.37 21.83 18.60
C ASN A 295 10.28 21.12 17.77
N LEU A 296 10.46 21.00 16.45
CA LEU A 296 9.52 20.26 15.62
C LEU A 296 9.72 18.76 15.77
N THR A 297 8.60 18.05 15.86
CA THR A 297 8.53 16.60 16.02
C THR A 297 7.60 16.00 14.97
N ALA A 298 7.88 14.78 14.52
CA ALA A 298 6.94 13.98 13.73
C ALA A 298 5.57 13.88 14.42
N ALA A 299 4.51 13.77 13.61
CA ALA A 299 3.19 13.43 14.11
C ALA A 299 3.19 12.00 14.70
N PRO A 300 2.34 11.68 15.67
CA PRO A 300 2.15 10.29 16.09
C PRO A 300 1.54 9.48 14.95
N LEU A 301 1.90 8.19 14.85
CA LEU A 301 1.18 7.27 13.98
C LEU A 301 -0.24 7.09 14.54
N THR A 302 -1.23 7.16 13.65
CA THR A 302 -2.63 6.95 13.98
C THR A 302 -3.24 5.89 13.06
N VAL A 303 -4.06 5.02 13.62
CA VAL A 303 -4.95 4.15 12.86
C VAL A 303 -5.92 5.02 12.05
N PRO A 304 -6.18 4.71 10.76
CA PRO A 304 -7.18 5.40 9.98
C PRO A 304 -8.54 5.43 10.71
N THR A 305 -9.16 6.60 10.79
CA THR A 305 -10.47 6.71 11.43
C THR A 305 -11.51 6.00 10.57
N SER A 306 -12.23 5.05 11.16
CA SER A 306 -13.40 4.43 10.55
C SER A 306 -14.67 5.15 10.96
N HIS A 307 -15.56 5.38 10.00
CA HIS A 307 -16.96 5.72 10.24
C HIS A 307 -17.89 4.74 9.51
N VAL A 308 -17.37 3.55 9.18
CA VAL A 308 -18.14 2.44 8.65
C VAL A 308 -19.14 1.99 9.71
N GLY A 309 -20.42 1.99 9.34
CA GLY A 309 -21.51 1.55 10.21
C GLY A 309 -21.67 0.04 10.21
N GLN A 310 -22.06 -0.53 11.35
CA GLN A 310 -22.40 -1.95 11.47
C GLN A 310 -23.56 -2.33 10.51
N LEU A 311 -23.41 -3.47 9.84
CA LEU A 311 -24.42 -4.11 9.00
C LEU A 311 -24.93 -5.40 9.64
N ASP A 312 -26.14 -5.82 9.27
CA ASP A 312 -26.73 -7.08 9.70
C ASP A 312 -26.27 -8.23 8.80
N HIS A 313 -26.22 -8.00 7.48
CA HIS A 313 -25.75 -8.94 6.48
C HIS A 313 -24.84 -8.29 5.42
N VAL A 314 -23.71 -8.93 5.11
CA VAL A 314 -22.82 -8.58 4.01
C VAL A 314 -22.72 -9.75 3.04
N PHE A 315 -23.07 -9.49 1.78
CA PHE A 315 -22.97 -10.46 0.68
C PHE A 315 -21.80 -10.08 -0.23
N LEU A 316 -20.69 -10.81 -0.15
CA LEU A 316 -19.53 -10.61 -1.00
C LEU A 316 -19.61 -11.55 -2.21
N ILE A 317 -19.83 -10.99 -3.39
CA ILE A 317 -19.72 -11.68 -4.68
C ILE A 317 -18.30 -11.43 -5.20
N TYR A 318 -17.50 -12.49 -5.29
CA TYR A 318 -16.10 -12.41 -5.66
C TYR A 318 -15.89 -13.09 -7.02
N MET A 319 -15.40 -12.33 -8.01
CA MET A 319 -15.21 -12.74 -9.39
C MET A 319 -13.71 -12.88 -9.72
N GLU A 320 -13.36 -13.50 -10.85
CA GLU A 320 -11.97 -13.84 -11.17
C GLU A 320 -11.41 -13.04 -12.37
N ASN A 321 -10.13 -12.69 -12.27
CA ASN A 321 -9.18 -12.26 -13.31
C ASN A 321 -9.65 -11.15 -14.26
N HIS A 322 -10.33 -10.08 -13.84
CA HIS A 322 -10.70 -8.97 -14.74
C HIS A 322 -10.46 -7.60 -14.11
N GLY A 323 -9.72 -6.76 -14.83
CA GLY A 323 -9.45 -5.39 -14.43
C GLY A 323 -10.58 -4.44 -14.81
N VAL A 324 -10.51 -3.20 -14.32
CA VAL A 324 -11.46 -2.14 -14.69
C VAL A 324 -11.55 -1.96 -16.21
N GLY A 325 -10.41 -2.06 -16.92
CA GLY A 325 -10.36 -1.95 -18.37
C GLY A 325 -11.09 -3.05 -19.14
N ASP A 326 -11.32 -4.20 -18.51
CA ASP A 326 -11.99 -5.35 -19.13
C ASP A 326 -13.51 -5.33 -18.88
N ILE A 327 -13.95 -4.71 -17.77
CA ILE A 327 -15.36 -4.68 -17.34
C ILE A 327 -16.06 -3.37 -17.70
N LEU A 328 -15.44 -2.22 -17.42
CA LEU A 328 -16.10 -0.92 -17.58
C LEU A 328 -16.35 -0.62 -19.06
N GLY A 329 -17.62 -0.39 -19.41
CA GLY A 329 -18.08 -0.18 -20.78
C GLY A 329 -18.11 -1.44 -21.64
N SER A 330 -17.82 -2.63 -21.08
CA SER A 330 -17.86 -3.87 -21.85
C SER A 330 -19.29 -4.21 -22.33
N PRO A 331 -19.49 -4.52 -23.62
CA PRO A 331 -20.77 -4.99 -24.12
C PRO A 331 -21.12 -6.41 -23.63
N ASN A 332 -20.16 -7.14 -23.07
CA ASN A 332 -20.36 -8.46 -22.48
C ASN A 332 -20.70 -8.40 -21.00
N ALA A 333 -20.61 -7.23 -20.35
CA ALA A 333 -20.98 -7.03 -18.95
C ALA A 333 -22.12 -6.01 -18.77
N PRO A 334 -23.25 -6.10 -19.50
CA PRO A 334 -24.28 -5.07 -19.48
C PRO A 334 -24.94 -4.92 -18.10
N TYR A 335 -25.15 -6.00 -17.35
CA TYR A 335 -25.76 -5.93 -16.03
C TYR A 335 -24.81 -5.29 -15.01
N ILE A 336 -23.55 -5.73 -14.94
CA ILE A 336 -22.53 -5.16 -14.07
C ILE A 336 -22.34 -3.67 -14.35
N ASN A 337 -22.27 -3.28 -15.63
CA ASN A 337 -22.21 -1.86 -15.99
C ASN A 337 -23.46 -1.09 -15.57
N SER A 338 -24.64 -1.72 -15.58
CA SER A 338 -25.84 -1.07 -15.01
C SER A 338 -25.70 -0.83 -13.51
N LEU A 339 -25.07 -1.73 -12.76
CA LEU A 339 -24.80 -1.57 -11.33
C LEU A 339 -23.79 -0.45 -11.07
N ILE A 340 -22.68 -0.41 -11.82
CA ILE A 340 -21.67 0.67 -11.75
C ILE A 340 -22.34 2.04 -11.94
N ASN A 341 -23.26 2.16 -12.90
CA ASN A 341 -23.96 3.41 -13.18
C ASN A 341 -25.12 3.73 -12.23
N THR A 342 -25.43 2.84 -11.26
CA THR A 342 -26.60 2.99 -10.36
C THR A 342 -26.20 3.15 -8.90
N TYR A 343 -25.09 2.54 -8.47
CA TYR A 343 -24.71 2.43 -7.07
C TYR A 343 -23.32 3.04 -6.80
N GLY A 344 -22.80 2.84 -5.59
CA GLY A 344 -21.45 3.27 -5.24
C GLY A 344 -20.40 2.43 -5.98
N TYR A 345 -19.45 3.11 -6.62
CA TYR A 345 -18.32 2.50 -7.32
C TYR A 345 -16.99 3.07 -6.82
N ALA A 346 -16.05 2.22 -6.44
CA ALA A 346 -14.67 2.64 -6.19
C ALA A 346 -13.83 2.39 -7.45
N ASP A 347 -13.40 3.47 -8.10
CA ASP A 347 -12.58 3.40 -9.33
C ASP A 347 -11.09 3.20 -9.02
N ASN A 348 -10.71 3.36 -7.75
CA ASN A 348 -9.34 3.30 -7.26
C ASN A 348 -9.12 2.13 -6.27
N TYR A 349 -9.74 0.97 -6.56
CA TYR A 349 -9.54 -0.28 -5.83
C TYR A 349 -8.50 -1.16 -6.54
N TYR A 350 -7.58 -1.74 -5.77
CA TYR A 350 -6.49 -2.57 -6.29
C TYR A 350 -6.44 -3.94 -5.63
N ALA A 351 -6.29 -4.94 -6.46
CA ALA A 351 -5.77 -6.22 -6.03
C ALA A 351 -4.25 -6.14 -5.79
N LEU A 352 -3.72 -7.02 -4.95
CA LEU A 352 -2.40 -6.81 -4.33
C LEU A 352 -1.33 -7.78 -4.83
N SER A 353 -1.70 -8.81 -5.59
CA SER A 353 -0.77 -9.75 -6.22
C SER A 353 -1.42 -10.49 -7.38
N HIS A 354 -0.60 -11.25 -8.09
CA HIS A 354 -0.98 -12.45 -8.82
C HIS A 354 -0.21 -13.65 -8.26
N PRO A 355 -0.75 -14.88 -8.26
CA PRO A 355 -2.08 -15.28 -8.74
C PRO A 355 -3.20 -15.04 -7.70
N SER A 356 -4.40 -15.55 -8.02
CA SER A 356 -5.67 -15.39 -7.32
C SER A 356 -5.62 -15.61 -5.81
N ASN A 357 -5.33 -16.84 -5.35
CA ASN A 357 -5.53 -17.26 -3.95
C ASN A 357 -4.91 -16.33 -2.89
N PRO A 358 -3.66 -15.85 -3.06
CA PRO A 358 -3.09 -14.83 -2.17
C PRO A 358 -3.99 -13.62 -1.91
N ASN A 359 -4.78 -13.16 -2.88
CA ASN A 359 -5.72 -12.04 -2.70
C ASN A 359 -6.85 -12.37 -1.70
N TYR A 360 -7.30 -13.62 -1.67
CA TYR A 360 -8.34 -14.11 -0.76
C TYR A 360 -7.81 -14.17 0.68
N PHE A 361 -6.54 -14.56 0.85
CA PHE A 361 -5.90 -14.68 2.16
C PHE A 361 -5.78 -13.34 2.88
N ARG A 362 -5.64 -12.26 2.11
CA ARG A 362 -5.59 -10.90 2.65
C ARG A 362 -6.92 -10.46 3.23
N ILE A 363 -8.05 -10.92 2.67
CA ILE A 363 -9.39 -10.63 3.19
C ILE A 363 -9.68 -11.47 4.43
N LEU A 364 -9.20 -12.72 4.46
CA LEU A 364 -9.56 -13.69 5.50
C LEU A 364 -8.54 -13.82 6.63
N GLY A 365 -7.32 -13.31 6.46
CA GLY A 365 -6.21 -13.56 7.39
C GLY A 365 -5.23 -12.40 7.54
N GLY A 366 -5.45 -11.25 6.89
CA GLY A 366 -4.61 -10.06 7.04
C GLY A 366 -3.19 -10.21 6.47
N SER A 367 -2.88 -11.29 5.74
CA SER A 367 -1.54 -11.57 5.24
C SER A 367 -1.57 -12.32 3.90
N ASP A 368 -0.46 -12.24 3.17
CA ASP A 368 -0.16 -13.14 2.05
C ASP A 368 0.46 -14.47 2.54
N PHE A 369 0.88 -14.55 3.81
CA PHE A 369 1.57 -15.68 4.42
C PHE A 369 2.84 -16.14 3.67
N GLY A 370 3.41 -15.26 2.84
CA GLY A 370 4.51 -15.59 1.93
C GLY A 370 4.12 -16.55 0.80
N ILE A 371 2.83 -16.70 0.53
CA ILE A 371 2.31 -17.53 -0.56
C ILE A 371 2.10 -16.64 -1.78
N ASP A 372 2.79 -16.96 -2.87
CA ASP A 372 2.74 -16.29 -4.18
C ASP A 372 2.32 -17.27 -5.31
N TYR A 373 1.51 -18.25 -4.95
CA TYR A 373 1.00 -19.31 -5.81
C TYR A 373 -0.40 -19.73 -5.36
N ASN A 374 -1.08 -20.61 -6.09
CA ASN A 374 -2.41 -21.14 -5.72
C ASN A 374 -2.29 -22.48 -4.98
N PRO A 375 -2.09 -22.51 -3.64
CA PRO A 375 -1.82 -23.76 -2.91
C PRO A 375 -3.05 -24.67 -2.88
N THR A 376 -2.80 -25.96 -2.66
CA THR A 376 -3.87 -26.89 -2.22
C THR A 376 -4.42 -26.48 -0.86
N SER A 377 -5.68 -26.82 -0.59
CA SER A 377 -6.35 -26.60 0.71
C SER A 377 -5.53 -27.07 1.92
N ASN A 378 -5.82 -26.51 3.09
CA ASN A 378 -5.07 -26.72 4.35
C ASN A 378 -3.61 -26.25 4.29
N SER A 379 -3.36 -25.11 3.66
CA SER A 379 -2.03 -24.52 3.47
C SER A 379 -1.65 -23.49 4.53
N ILE A 380 -2.63 -22.92 5.24
CA ILE A 380 -2.44 -21.82 6.19
C ILE A 380 -2.79 -22.29 7.61
N ASN A 381 -1.85 -22.13 8.53
CA ASN A 381 -2.06 -22.35 9.96
C ASN A 381 -1.82 -21.06 10.74
N ALA A 382 -2.80 -20.16 10.68
CA ALA A 382 -2.80 -18.84 11.30
C ALA A 382 -4.24 -18.46 11.73
N PRO A 383 -4.40 -17.44 12.62
CA PRO A 383 -5.70 -16.83 12.89
C PRO A 383 -6.40 -16.39 11.59
N SER A 384 -7.73 -16.38 11.62
CA SER A 384 -8.55 -16.03 10.45
C SER A 384 -9.84 -15.33 10.86
N LEU A 385 -10.43 -14.59 9.92
CA LEU A 385 -11.70 -13.91 10.10
C LEU A 385 -12.81 -14.88 10.50
N MET A 386 -12.80 -16.11 9.96
CA MET A 386 -13.74 -17.17 10.31
C MET A 386 -13.63 -17.54 11.79
N GLN A 387 -12.41 -17.66 12.29
CA GLN A 387 -12.15 -17.95 13.69
C GLN A 387 -12.61 -16.80 14.61
N GLU A 388 -12.42 -15.54 14.22
CA GLU A 388 -12.89 -14.38 14.99
C GLU A 388 -14.42 -14.26 14.95
N MET A 389 -15.03 -14.52 13.79
CA MET A 389 -16.49 -14.54 13.64
C MET A 389 -17.14 -15.61 14.53
N ASP A 390 -16.60 -16.82 14.55
CA ASP A 390 -17.11 -17.89 15.41
C ASP A 390 -16.97 -17.56 16.91
N GLN A 391 -15.87 -16.94 17.32
CA GLN A 391 -15.63 -16.53 18.70
C GLN A 391 -16.56 -15.40 19.17
N THR A 392 -16.96 -14.53 18.25
CA THR A 392 -17.82 -13.36 18.53
C THR A 392 -19.30 -13.61 18.25
N GLY A 393 -19.65 -14.81 17.73
CA GLY A 393 -21.02 -15.18 17.39
C GLY A 393 -21.54 -14.55 16.09
N VAL A 394 -20.64 -14.08 15.23
CA VAL A 394 -20.97 -13.64 13.87
C VAL A 394 -21.12 -14.88 12.99
N THR A 395 -22.35 -15.21 12.60
CA THR A 395 -22.61 -16.34 11.70
C THR A 395 -22.11 -16.03 10.28
N TRP A 396 -21.51 -17.01 9.61
CA TRP A 396 -21.00 -16.86 8.25
C TRP A 396 -21.23 -18.10 7.40
N ALA A 397 -21.29 -17.94 6.09
CA ALA A 397 -21.36 -19.05 5.13
C ALA A 397 -20.70 -18.70 3.78
N GLY A 398 -20.12 -19.71 3.15
CA GLY A 398 -19.67 -19.70 1.76
C GLY A 398 -20.62 -20.47 0.87
N TYR A 399 -21.03 -19.87 -0.24
CA TYR A 399 -21.93 -20.46 -1.23
C TYR A 399 -21.20 -20.62 -2.56
N ALA A 400 -20.92 -21.86 -2.97
CA ALA A 400 -20.25 -22.14 -4.23
C ALA A 400 -21.20 -22.76 -5.26
N GLN A 401 -21.18 -22.21 -6.47
CA GLN A 401 -21.92 -22.79 -7.59
C GLN A 401 -21.34 -24.18 -7.91
N SER A 402 -22.23 -25.14 -8.21
CA SER A 402 -21.86 -26.51 -8.54
C SER A 402 -21.21 -27.35 -7.42
N MET A 403 -21.11 -26.84 -6.18
CA MET A 403 -20.72 -27.69 -5.04
C MET A 403 -21.71 -28.87 -4.91
N PRO A 404 -21.25 -30.13 -4.93
CA PRO A 404 -22.14 -31.30 -4.96
C PRO A 404 -23.00 -31.48 -3.71
N TYR A 405 -22.44 -31.21 -2.53
CA TYR A 405 -23.11 -31.32 -1.24
C TYR A 405 -22.43 -30.40 -0.20
N PRO A 406 -23.13 -30.02 0.89
CA PRO A 406 -22.54 -29.19 1.95
C PRO A 406 -21.26 -29.79 2.53
N GLY A 407 -20.23 -28.95 2.69
CA GLY A 407 -18.94 -29.34 3.25
C GLY A 407 -18.00 -30.07 2.29
N ASP A 408 -18.25 -30.05 0.98
CA ASP A 408 -17.41 -30.79 0.02
C ASP A 408 -16.04 -30.12 -0.16
N LEU A 409 -14.98 -30.83 0.25
CA LEU A 409 -13.58 -30.41 0.16
C LEU A 409 -12.86 -31.05 -1.04
N VAL A 410 -13.61 -31.56 -2.03
CA VAL A 410 -13.06 -32.20 -3.21
C VAL A 410 -13.58 -31.53 -4.47
N SER A 411 -12.68 -30.97 -5.28
CA SER A 411 -13.04 -30.39 -6.57
C SER A 411 -13.63 -31.45 -7.49
N SER A 412 -14.75 -31.13 -8.15
CA SER A 412 -15.41 -32.04 -9.09
C SER A 412 -16.26 -31.28 -10.12
N GLY A 413 -16.22 -31.73 -11.38
CA GLY A 413 -16.91 -31.02 -12.46
C GLY A 413 -16.40 -29.60 -12.62
N ASN A 414 -17.29 -28.61 -12.49
CA ASN A 414 -16.95 -27.18 -12.52
C ASN A 414 -16.72 -26.58 -11.12
N TYR A 415 -16.93 -27.35 -10.05
CA TYR A 415 -16.65 -26.89 -8.69
C TYR A 415 -15.19 -27.09 -8.34
N ALA A 416 -14.56 -26.04 -7.83
CA ALA A 416 -13.22 -26.07 -7.28
C ALA A 416 -13.23 -25.57 -5.82
N VAL A 417 -12.44 -26.21 -4.96
CA VAL A 417 -12.46 -25.95 -3.51
C VAL A 417 -11.92 -24.57 -3.17
N ASP A 418 -10.99 -24.04 -3.96
CA ASP A 418 -10.39 -22.71 -3.80
C ASP A 418 -11.36 -21.55 -4.05
N GLN A 419 -12.43 -21.76 -4.83
CA GLN A 419 -13.55 -20.81 -4.99
C GLN A 419 -14.14 -20.37 -3.63
N LEU A 420 -14.09 -21.25 -2.62
CA LEU A 420 -14.33 -20.91 -1.22
C LEU A 420 -13.00 -20.97 -0.45
N PRO A 421 -12.27 -19.85 -0.33
CA PRO A 421 -10.91 -19.83 0.21
C PRO A 421 -10.82 -20.24 1.69
N PHE A 422 -11.95 -20.38 2.38
CA PHE A 422 -12.04 -20.77 3.79
C PHE A 422 -11.26 -22.05 4.11
N ALA A 423 -11.34 -23.05 3.21
CA ALA A 423 -10.67 -24.34 3.36
C ALA A 423 -9.13 -24.27 3.24
N GLN A 424 -8.57 -23.10 2.90
CA GLN A 424 -7.12 -22.88 2.94
C GLN A 424 -6.60 -22.78 4.37
N PHE A 425 -7.44 -22.33 5.30
CA PHE A 425 -7.12 -22.23 6.71
C PHE A 425 -7.39 -23.55 7.43
N GLY A 426 -6.39 -24.03 8.16
CA GLY A 426 -6.49 -25.27 8.94
C GLY A 426 -7.60 -25.24 9.99
N TYR A 427 -8.00 -24.06 10.47
CA TYR A 427 -9.14 -23.88 11.38
C TYR A 427 -10.47 -24.39 10.79
N VAL A 428 -10.72 -24.10 9.51
CA VAL A 428 -11.92 -24.56 8.79
C VAL A 428 -11.70 -25.97 8.28
N TYR A 429 -10.58 -26.22 7.58
CA TYR A 429 -10.32 -27.49 6.89
C TYR A 429 -10.33 -28.70 7.84
N ASN A 430 -9.70 -28.58 9.01
CA ASN A 430 -9.61 -29.69 9.97
C ASN A 430 -10.79 -29.75 10.94
N ASN A 431 -11.83 -28.94 10.74
CA ASN A 431 -13.00 -28.92 11.61
C ASN A 431 -13.89 -30.15 11.38
N THR A 432 -14.95 -30.26 12.18
CA THR A 432 -15.88 -31.39 12.11
C THR A 432 -16.68 -31.37 10.80
N PRO A 433 -17.12 -32.54 10.29
CA PRO A 433 -18.00 -32.58 9.12
C PRO A 433 -19.29 -31.76 9.30
N ALA A 434 -19.84 -31.71 10.53
CA ALA A 434 -21.02 -30.91 10.83
C ALA A 434 -20.74 -29.41 10.66
N TYR A 435 -19.58 -28.93 11.09
CA TYR A 435 -19.15 -27.54 10.89
C TYR A 435 -18.99 -27.23 9.39
N LEU A 436 -18.32 -28.10 8.64
CA LEU A 436 -18.17 -27.91 7.19
C LEU A 436 -19.53 -27.85 6.48
N GLN A 437 -20.48 -28.69 6.91
CA GLN A 437 -21.84 -28.72 6.36
C GLN A 437 -22.68 -27.48 6.72
N THR A 438 -22.33 -26.73 7.76
CA THR A 438 -23.02 -25.48 8.12
C THR A 438 -22.44 -24.27 7.42
N HIS A 439 -21.13 -24.30 7.09
CA HIS A 439 -20.42 -23.13 6.57
C HIS A 439 -20.10 -23.19 5.08
N LEU A 440 -19.91 -24.37 4.49
CA LEU A 440 -19.60 -24.52 3.06
C LEU A 440 -20.80 -25.14 2.36
N LEU A 441 -21.51 -24.34 1.57
CA LEU A 441 -22.84 -24.67 1.07
C LEU A 441 -22.89 -24.62 -0.46
N PRO A 442 -23.67 -25.50 -1.10
CA PRO A 442 -24.06 -25.31 -2.50
C PRO A 442 -24.81 -24.00 -2.68
N LEU A 443 -24.53 -23.27 -3.76
CA LEU A 443 -25.18 -21.99 -4.06
C LEU A 443 -26.72 -22.08 -4.13
N SER A 444 -27.28 -23.25 -4.44
CA SER A 444 -28.73 -23.47 -4.39
C SER A 444 -29.34 -23.28 -3.00
N GLN A 445 -28.53 -23.28 -1.94
CA GLN A 445 -28.95 -23.06 -0.55
C GLN A 445 -29.10 -21.57 -0.20
N LEU A 446 -28.54 -20.66 -0.99
CA LEU A 446 -28.61 -19.21 -0.75
C LEU A 446 -30.06 -18.73 -0.62
N GLY A 447 -30.90 -18.96 -1.64
CA GLY A 447 -32.29 -18.51 -1.63
C GLY A 447 -33.10 -18.99 -0.41
N PRO A 448 -33.06 -20.29 -0.06
CA PRO A 448 -33.64 -20.82 1.17
C PRO A 448 -33.14 -20.16 2.47
N ASP A 449 -31.83 -19.92 2.60
CA ASP A 449 -31.26 -19.33 3.82
C ASP A 449 -31.68 -17.87 4.02
N LEU A 450 -31.92 -17.15 2.92
CA LEU A 450 -32.37 -15.75 2.96
C LEU A 450 -33.89 -15.58 3.15
N GLN A 451 -34.62 -16.66 3.45
CA GLN A 451 -36.05 -16.56 3.76
C GLN A 451 -36.34 -16.03 5.17
N ASN A 452 -35.35 -16.06 6.07
CA ASN A 452 -35.50 -15.59 7.44
C ASN A 452 -34.27 -14.76 7.87
N PRO A 453 -34.41 -13.43 8.02
CA PRO A 453 -33.30 -12.57 8.41
C PRO A 453 -32.64 -12.98 9.74
N SER A 454 -33.40 -13.55 10.69
CA SER A 454 -32.85 -13.96 11.98
C SER A 454 -31.91 -15.17 11.92
N THR A 455 -31.95 -15.95 10.82
CA THR A 455 -31.10 -17.14 10.63
C THR A 455 -30.19 -17.04 9.41
N ALA A 456 -30.37 -16.03 8.57
CA ALA A 456 -29.48 -15.75 7.45
C ALA A 456 -28.06 -15.46 7.97
N PRO A 457 -27.00 -15.88 7.26
CA PRO A 457 -25.63 -15.60 7.67
C PRO A 457 -25.36 -14.10 7.65
N LYS A 458 -24.65 -13.60 8.66
CA LYS A 458 -24.20 -12.19 8.74
C LYS A 458 -23.14 -11.90 7.69
N PHE A 459 -22.28 -12.87 7.39
CA PHE A 459 -21.33 -12.79 6.27
C PHE A 459 -21.56 -13.93 5.29
N ALA A 460 -21.80 -13.59 4.02
CA ALA A 460 -21.98 -14.55 2.95
C ALA A 460 -20.98 -14.29 1.83
N TRP A 461 -20.14 -15.28 1.52
CA TRP A 461 -19.26 -15.27 0.35
C TRP A 461 -19.90 -16.08 -0.77
N LEU A 462 -20.07 -15.50 -1.95
CA LEU A 462 -20.68 -16.14 -3.10
C LEU A 462 -19.63 -16.31 -4.19
N ALA A 463 -19.40 -17.56 -4.59
CA ALA A 463 -18.44 -17.91 -5.61
C ALA A 463 -19.11 -18.60 -6.81
N ALA A 464 -18.75 -18.11 -7.99
CA ALA A 464 -19.11 -18.76 -9.25
C ALA A 464 -18.22 -19.97 -9.50
N ASN A 465 -18.70 -20.90 -10.34
CA ASN A 465 -17.92 -22.05 -10.76
C ASN A 465 -16.95 -21.68 -11.90
N GLU A 466 -16.13 -22.63 -12.34
CA GLU A 466 -15.16 -22.45 -13.44
C GLU A 466 -15.79 -21.98 -14.76
N ALA A 467 -17.08 -22.18 -14.96
CA ALA A 467 -17.78 -21.76 -16.18
C ALA A 467 -18.40 -20.36 -16.07
N ASN A 468 -18.39 -19.75 -14.88
CA ASN A 468 -19.12 -18.51 -14.60
C ASN A 468 -18.28 -17.47 -13.82
N ASN A 469 -17.11 -17.83 -13.30
CA ASN A 469 -16.23 -16.95 -12.53
C ASN A 469 -15.52 -15.87 -13.35
N MET A 470 -15.64 -15.94 -14.69
CA MET A 470 -14.97 -15.10 -15.71
C MET A 470 -13.56 -15.55 -16.10
N GLU A 471 -12.86 -16.39 -15.33
CA GLU A 471 -11.55 -16.92 -15.72
C GLU A 471 -11.67 -18.08 -16.74
N GLY A 472 -12.54 -19.04 -16.43
CA GLY A 472 -12.65 -20.30 -17.17
C GLY A 472 -13.84 -20.38 -18.13
N PRO A 473 -14.27 -21.58 -18.57
CA PRO A 473 -13.77 -22.88 -18.13
C PRO A 473 -12.45 -23.26 -18.80
N VAL A 474 -11.49 -23.75 -18.02
CA VAL A 474 -10.20 -24.30 -18.50
C VAL A 474 -10.15 -25.85 -18.46
N SER A 475 -11.28 -26.51 -18.22
CA SER A 475 -11.37 -27.98 -18.08
C SER A 475 -11.39 -28.77 -19.40
N SER A 476 -11.30 -28.10 -20.55
CA SER A 476 -11.27 -28.72 -21.88
C SER A 476 -10.18 -28.12 -22.76
N PRO A 477 -9.63 -28.84 -23.76
CA PRO A 477 -8.65 -28.27 -24.69
C PRO A 477 -9.13 -26.99 -25.40
N SER A 478 -10.42 -26.91 -25.73
CA SER A 478 -11.04 -25.69 -26.27
C SER A 478 -11.13 -24.56 -25.27
N GLY A 479 -11.44 -24.87 -24.01
CA GLY A 479 -11.46 -23.91 -22.91
C GLY A 479 -10.08 -23.32 -22.66
N ILE A 480 -9.06 -24.17 -22.57
CA ILE A 480 -7.65 -23.76 -22.48
C ILE A 480 -7.24 -22.90 -23.68
N ALA A 481 -7.62 -23.29 -24.90
CA ALA A 481 -7.30 -22.52 -26.09
C ALA A 481 -7.99 -21.14 -26.09
N ASN A 482 -9.23 -21.05 -25.62
CA ASN A 482 -9.94 -19.77 -25.47
C ASN A 482 -9.31 -18.90 -24.39
N PHE A 483 -8.96 -19.48 -23.24
CA PHE A 483 -8.23 -18.80 -22.17
C PHE A 483 -6.90 -18.24 -22.67
N ILE A 484 -6.07 -19.06 -23.32
CA ILE A 484 -4.81 -18.60 -23.93
C ILE A 484 -5.08 -17.53 -25.00
N GLY A 485 -6.14 -17.71 -25.80
CA GLY A 485 -6.55 -16.73 -26.79
C GLY A 485 -6.95 -15.39 -26.18
N SER A 486 -7.65 -15.39 -25.04
CA SER A 486 -8.05 -14.15 -24.37
C SER A 486 -6.85 -13.36 -23.87
N GLN A 487 -5.76 -14.01 -23.46
CA GLN A 487 -4.47 -13.38 -23.10
C GLN A 487 -3.89 -12.50 -24.22
N LEU A 488 -4.34 -12.66 -25.46
CA LEU A 488 -3.86 -11.92 -26.62
C LEU A 488 -4.89 -10.91 -27.16
N THR A 489 -5.98 -10.67 -26.43
CA THR A 489 -7.12 -9.83 -26.87
C THR A 489 -7.60 -8.89 -25.74
N THR A 490 -8.81 -8.34 -25.83
CA THR A 490 -9.41 -7.46 -24.82
C THR A 490 -9.96 -8.20 -23.58
N HIS A 491 -9.44 -9.40 -23.30
CA HIS A 491 -9.80 -10.22 -22.13
C HIS A 491 -11.32 -10.34 -21.89
N GLN A 492 -12.08 -10.67 -22.94
CA GLN A 492 -13.55 -10.75 -22.86
C GLN A 492 -14.06 -12.18 -22.72
N TYR A 493 -13.16 -13.16 -22.54
CA TYR A 493 -13.56 -14.54 -22.38
C TYR A 493 -14.37 -14.68 -21.10
N ASN A 494 -15.52 -15.33 -21.20
CA ASN A 494 -16.42 -15.64 -20.09
C ASN A 494 -17.02 -14.47 -19.29
N VAL A 495 -16.69 -13.22 -19.61
CA VAL A 495 -17.31 -12.01 -19.02
C VAL A 495 -18.84 -12.07 -19.08
N ALA A 496 -19.43 -12.49 -20.21
CA ALA A 496 -20.89 -12.61 -20.36
C ALA A 496 -21.52 -13.65 -19.42
N ALA A 497 -20.82 -14.74 -19.12
CA ALA A 497 -21.31 -15.75 -18.20
C ALA A 497 -21.22 -15.27 -16.74
N GLY A 498 -20.17 -14.51 -16.40
CA GLY A 498 -20.05 -13.87 -15.10
C GLY A 498 -21.07 -12.74 -14.90
N ASP A 499 -21.37 -11.95 -15.94
CA ASP A 499 -22.42 -10.92 -15.88
C ASP A 499 -23.79 -11.54 -15.55
N GLN A 500 -24.11 -12.67 -16.19
CA GLN A 500 -25.33 -13.44 -15.89
C GLN A 500 -25.31 -14.03 -14.48
N PHE A 501 -24.17 -14.52 -14.00
CA PHE A 501 -24.02 -15.03 -12.64
C PHE A 501 -24.31 -13.91 -11.61
N VAL A 502 -23.64 -12.76 -11.76
CA VAL A 502 -23.85 -11.59 -10.90
C VAL A 502 -25.32 -11.16 -10.95
N GLN A 503 -25.93 -11.12 -12.13
CA GLN A 503 -27.36 -10.82 -12.27
C GLN A 503 -28.25 -11.76 -11.47
N GLN A 504 -28.01 -13.07 -11.55
CA GLN A 504 -28.79 -14.06 -10.82
C GLN A 504 -28.62 -13.94 -9.31
N GLN A 505 -27.39 -13.73 -8.82
CA GLN A 505 -27.13 -13.66 -7.39
C GLN A 505 -27.65 -12.37 -6.77
N VAL A 506 -27.42 -11.22 -7.42
CA VAL A 506 -27.98 -9.94 -6.99
C VAL A 506 -29.51 -10.02 -6.97
N SER A 507 -30.14 -10.59 -8.01
CA SER A 507 -31.60 -10.76 -8.04
C SER A 507 -32.11 -11.69 -6.93
N THR A 508 -31.38 -12.78 -6.62
CA THR A 508 -31.73 -13.71 -5.55
C THR A 508 -31.69 -13.02 -4.18
N ILE A 509 -30.63 -12.26 -3.91
CA ILE A 509 -30.49 -11.49 -2.67
C ILE A 509 -31.59 -10.42 -2.60
N GLN A 510 -31.72 -9.58 -3.63
CA GLN A 510 -32.64 -8.43 -3.62
C GLN A 510 -34.12 -8.83 -3.59
N SER A 511 -34.47 -10.05 -3.99
CA SER A 511 -35.85 -10.57 -3.90
C SER A 511 -36.14 -11.32 -2.59
N SER A 512 -35.14 -11.51 -1.73
CA SER A 512 -35.29 -12.28 -0.49
C SER A 512 -36.01 -11.51 0.62
N PRO A 513 -36.70 -12.21 1.55
CA PRO A 513 -37.21 -11.61 2.77
C PRO A 513 -36.13 -10.92 3.62
N THR A 514 -34.92 -11.49 3.72
CA THR A 514 -33.80 -10.87 4.44
C THR A 514 -33.51 -9.47 3.91
N TRP A 515 -33.27 -9.33 2.60
CA TRP A 515 -32.94 -8.04 1.99
C TRP A 515 -34.05 -6.99 2.09
N ASN A 516 -35.30 -7.44 1.97
CA ASN A 516 -36.47 -6.57 1.96
C ASN A 516 -37.03 -6.26 3.36
N ASP A 517 -36.44 -6.81 4.42
CA ASP A 517 -36.79 -6.43 5.79
C ASP A 517 -36.23 -5.02 6.08
N PRO A 518 -37.10 -4.01 6.31
CA PRO A 518 -36.66 -2.63 6.50
C PRO A 518 -35.88 -2.40 7.81
N THR A 519 -35.83 -3.41 8.69
CA THR A 519 -35.07 -3.37 9.93
C THR A 519 -33.64 -3.89 9.78
N GLN A 520 -33.33 -4.57 8.67
CA GLN A 520 -32.01 -5.12 8.39
C GLN A 520 -31.15 -4.14 7.59
N LYS A 521 -29.91 -3.95 8.02
CA LYS A 521 -28.91 -3.15 7.32
C LYS A 521 -28.04 -4.06 6.46
N ASP A 522 -28.37 -4.20 5.19
CA ASP A 522 -27.69 -5.17 4.31
C ASP A 522 -26.93 -4.49 3.18
N ALA A 523 -25.82 -5.11 2.76
CA ALA A 523 -25.08 -4.67 1.58
C ALA A 523 -24.60 -5.84 0.72
N ILE A 524 -24.59 -5.65 -0.60
CA ILE A 524 -23.88 -6.49 -1.56
C ILE A 524 -22.59 -5.78 -1.96
N ILE A 525 -21.48 -6.50 -1.89
CA ILE A 525 -20.16 -6.06 -2.37
C ILE A 525 -19.80 -6.96 -3.54
N ILE A 526 -19.37 -6.35 -4.66
CA ILE A 526 -18.94 -7.07 -5.86
C ILE A 526 -17.54 -6.59 -6.22
N THR A 527 -16.58 -7.52 -6.28
CA THR A 527 -15.21 -7.23 -6.68
C THR A 527 -14.56 -8.43 -7.36
N TRP A 528 -13.37 -8.23 -7.91
CA TRP A 528 -12.54 -9.26 -8.50
C TRP A 528 -11.31 -9.53 -7.65
N ASP A 529 -10.73 -10.71 -7.82
CA ASP A 529 -9.53 -11.15 -7.15
C ASP A 529 -8.27 -10.42 -7.63
N GLU A 530 -8.14 -10.24 -8.94
CA GLU A 530 -7.04 -9.63 -9.67
C GLU A 530 -7.46 -9.25 -11.10
N ASP A 531 -6.66 -8.41 -11.76
CA ASP A 531 -6.83 -8.09 -13.17
C ASP A 531 -6.26 -9.20 -14.07
N TYR A 532 -6.58 -9.13 -15.36
CA TYR A 532 -6.06 -10.09 -16.35
C TYR A 532 -4.58 -9.82 -16.68
N ASN A 533 -4.09 -8.61 -16.42
CA ASN A 533 -2.77 -8.12 -16.83
C ASN A 533 -1.71 -8.45 -15.77
N ASN A 534 -1.37 -9.74 -15.71
CA ASN A 534 -0.39 -10.26 -14.78
C ASN A 534 1.02 -9.82 -15.17
N LEU A 535 1.68 -9.08 -14.28
CA LEU A 535 3.08 -8.69 -14.48
C LEU A 535 4.01 -9.91 -14.61
N SER A 536 3.75 -11.04 -13.94
CA SER A 536 4.57 -12.26 -14.11
C SER A 536 4.49 -12.87 -15.52
N LEU A 537 3.49 -12.49 -16.34
CA LEU A 537 3.28 -13.01 -17.69
C LEU A 537 3.68 -12.01 -18.80
N GLY A 538 4.11 -10.79 -18.47
CA GLY A 538 4.57 -9.82 -19.48
C GLY A 538 3.45 -9.05 -20.20
N ILE A 539 2.20 -9.15 -19.72
CA ILE A 539 1.00 -8.65 -20.42
C ILE A 539 0.43 -7.46 -19.65
N GLY A 540 0.70 -6.25 -20.12
CA GLY A 540 0.08 -5.03 -19.59
C GLY A 540 0.60 -4.56 -18.22
N ASN A 541 0.11 -3.40 -17.79
CA ASN A 541 0.43 -2.79 -16.50
C ASN A 541 -0.75 -1.90 -16.07
N GLN A 542 -1.88 -2.52 -15.79
CA GLN A 542 -3.03 -1.83 -15.19
C GLN A 542 -2.87 -1.72 -13.66
N GLY A 543 -1.77 -2.27 -13.12
CA GLY A 543 -1.40 -2.18 -11.72
C GLY A 543 -2.31 -3.00 -10.80
N ASN A 544 -3.06 -3.95 -11.36
CA ASN A 544 -4.03 -4.77 -10.64
C ASN A 544 -5.26 -3.97 -10.18
N ASN A 545 -5.68 -2.96 -10.96
CA ASN A 545 -6.87 -2.16 -10.70
C ASN A 545 -8.13 -2.94 -11.09
N VAL A 546 -8.94 -3.31 -10.09
CA VAL A 546 -10.14 -4.14 -10.27
C VAL A 546 -11.40 -3.37 -9.86
N PRO A 547 -12.57 -3.66 -10.48
CA PRO A 547 -13.80 -2.96 -10.13
C PRO A 547 -14.27 -3.31 -8.71
N MET A 548 -14.84 -2.33 -8.00
CA MET A 548 -15.45 -2.52 -6.68
C MET A 548 -16.80 -1.79 -6.62
N ILE A 549 -17.88 -2.55 -6.47
CA ILE A 549 -19.26 -2.04 -6.46
C ILE A 549 -19.89 -2.37 -5.11
N VAL A 550 -20.56 -1.39 -4.49
CA VAL A 550 -21.28 -1.57 -3.22
C VAL A 550 -22.73 -1.14 -3.37
N ILE A 551 -23.63 -2.06 -3.02
CA ILE A 551 -25.08 -1.90 -3.16
C ILE A 551 -25.69 -2.01 -1.77
N PRO A 552 -26.22 -0.93 -1.17
CA PRO A 552 -26.94 -1.01 0.09
C PRO A 552 -28.43 -1.34 -0.11
N ASN A 553 -29.04 -2.01 0.87
CA ASN A 553 -30.50 -2.07 0.98
C ASN A 553 -31.07 -0.81 1.65
N GLN A 554 -32.40 -0.73 1.76
CA GLN A 554 -33.06 0.45 2.33
C GLN A 554 -32.72 0.68 3.81
N GLY A 555 -32.58 -0.40 4.60
CA GLY A 555 -32.22 -0.31 6.02
C GLY A 555 -30.79 0.16 6.21
N ALA A 556 -29.84 -0.29 5.39
CA ALA A 556 -28.44 0.16 5.43
C ALA A 556 -28.31 1.66 5.14
N VAL A 557 -29.14 2.19 4.23
CA VAL A 557 -29.19 3.63 3.96
C VAL A 557 -29.80 4.40 5.13
N THR A 558 -30.99 3.97 5.60
CA THR A 558 -31.78 4.76 6.56
C THR A 558 -31.34 4.62 8.01
N LEU A 559 -30.79 3.46 8.38
CA LEU A 559 -30.37 3.11 9.74
C LEU A 559 -28.86 2.91 9.84
N GLY A 560 -28.20 2.49 8.76
CA GLY A 560 -26.76 2.19 8.73
C GLY A 560 -25.88 3.35 8.24
N GLY A 561 -26.47 4.43 7.72
CA GLY A 561 -25.72 5.60 7.23
C GLY A 561 -25.01 5.36 5.88
N MET A 562 -25.34 4.29 5.16
CA MET A 562 -24.77 4.06 3.83
C MET A 562 -25.30 5.05 2.79
N GLN A 563 -24.45 5.42 1.84
CA GLN A 563 -24.83 6.28 0.72
C GLN A 563 -25.62 5.50 -0.33
N SER A 564 -26.69 6.09 -0.85
CA SER A 564 -27.55 5.49 -1.88
C SER A 564 -27.39 6.17 -3.24
N GLY A 565 -27.68 5.44 -4.32
CA GLY A 565 -27.62 5.96 -5.68
C GLY A 565 -26.20 5.99 -6.22
N HIS A 566 -26.04 6.58 -7.40
CA HIS A 566 -24.76 6.57 -8.12
C HIS A 566 -23.80 7.61 -7.56
N PHE A 567 -22.61 7.14 -7.17
CA PHE A 567 -21.45 7.98 -6.90
C PHE A 567 -20.18 7.17 -7.17
N THR A 568 -19.10 7.89 -7.48
CA THR A 568 -17.76 7.31 -7.63
C THR A 568 -16.85 7.87 -6.56
N THR A 569 -16.06 7.00 -5.93
CA THR A 569 -15.00 7.39 -5.01
C THR A 569 -13.64 7.02 -5.60
N ASN A 570 -12.69 7.96 -5.50
CA ASN A 570 -11.30 7.78 -5.91
C ASN A 570 -10.36 7.54 -4.73
N THR A 571 -10.89 7.28 -3.54
CA THR A 571 -10.09 6.86 -2.39
C THR A 571 -9.39 5.54 -2.71
N TYR A 572 -8.10 5.46 -2.39
CA TYR A 572 -7.31 4.24 -2.58
C TYR A 572 -7.80 3.14 -1.64
N TYR A 573 -8.23 2.01 -2.23
CA TYR A 573 -8.67 0.83 -1.51
C TYR A 573 -8.02 -0.43 -2.07
N ASN A 574 -8.00 -1.50 -1.26
CA ASN A 574 -7.47 -2.81 -1.62
C ASN A 574 -8.08 -3.91 -0.73
N GLN A 575 -7.60 -5.17 -0.83
CA GLN A 575 -8.14 -6.26 -0.01
C GLN A 575 -8.03 -6.04 1.51
N TYR A 576 -6.99 -5.36 2.00
CA TYR A 576 -6.91 -5.01 3.43
C TYR A 576 -7.93 -3.94 3.83
N SER A 577 -8.26 -3.03 2.90
CA SER A 577 -9.34 -2.05 3.10
C SER A 577 -10.70 -2.73 3.18
N LEU A 578 -10.93 -3.76 2.34
CA LEU A 578 -12.12 -4.60 2.41
C LEU A 578 -12.17 -5.38 3.73
N MET A 579 -11.05 -5.99 4.16
CA MET A 579 -10.97 -6.68 5.44
C MET A 579 -11.31 -5.77 6.63
N ALA A 580 -10.66 -4.60 6.74
CA ALA A 580 -10.95 -3.62 7.78
C ALA A 580 -12.44 -3.18 7.76
N THR A 581 -13.02 -3.05 6.57
CA THR A 581 -14.45 -2.74 6.41
C THR A 581 -15.33 -3.90 6.90
N LEU A 582 -14.97 -5.15 6.63
CA LEU A 582 -15.70 -6.32 7.13
C LEU A 582 -15.63 -6.44 8.65
N GLU A 583 -14.46 -6.17 9.24
CA GLU A 583 -14.28 -6.15 10.70
C GLU A 583 -15.20 -5.12 11.37
N ASP A 584 -15.31 -3.91 10.81
CA ASP A 584 -16.19 -2.86 11.33
C ASP A 584 -17.67 -3.16 11.08
N THR A 585 -18.04 -3.60 9.87
CA THR A 585 -19.44 -3.84 9.51
C THR A 585 -20.03 -5.04 10.25
N LEU A 586 -19.29 -6.12 10.42
CA LEU A 586 -19.78 -7.37 11.00
C LEU A 586 -19.66 -7.43 12.53
N SER A 587 -18.87 -6.52 13.12
CA SER A 587 -18.66 -6.45 14.56
C SER A 587 -19.98 -6.29 15.32
N PRO A 588 -20.38 -7.23 16.21
CA PRO A 588 -21.61 -7.11 17.01
C PRO A 588 -21.58 -5.91 17.98
N THR A 589 -20.38 -5.53 18.41
CA THR A 589 -20.07 -4.29 19.12
C THR A 589 -18.79 -3.70 18.54
N PRO A 590 -18.58 -2.37 18.55
CA PRO A 590 -17.38 -1.76 17.97
C PRO A 590 -16.09 -2.43 18.44
N GLY A 591 -15.27 -2.91 17.49
CA GLY A 591 -14.00 -3.59 17.75
C GLY A 591 -14.10 -5.04 18.26
N ALA A 592 -15.27 -5.69 18.13
CA ALA A 592 -15.43 -7.09 18.50
C ALA A 592 -14.62 -8.03 17.57
N LEU A 593 -14.66 -7.77 16.26
CA LEU A 593 -13.70 -8.36 15.32
C LEU A 593 -12.47 -7.47 15.34
N ALA A 594 -11.40 -7.95 15.99
CA ALA A 594 -10.14 -7.22 16.06
C ALA A 594 -9.31 -7.47 14.79
N PRO A 595 -8.54 -6.46 14.34
CA PRO A 595 -7.56 -6.66 13.27
C PRO A 595 -6.63 -7.83 13.57
N LEU A 596 -6.40 -8.69 12.58
CA LEU A 596 -5.51 -9.85 12.70
C LEU A 596 -4.04 -9.47 12.57
N THR A 597 -3.75 -8.38 11.87
CA THR A 597 -2.39 -7.92 11.55
C THR A 597 -2.28 -6.40 11.64
N TYR A 598 -1.12 -5.84 11.29
CA TYR A 598 -0.99 -4.41 11.03
C TYR A 598 -1.46 -4.02 9.63
N ASN A 599 -1.69 -4.98 8.73
CA ASN A 599 -2.12 -4.67 7.37
C ASN A 599 -3.57 -4.20 7.30
N ASP A 600 -4.47 -4.93 7.93
CA ASP A 600 -5.87 -4.58 8.18
C ASP A 600 -5.99 -3.43 9.20
N MET A 601 -5.24 -3.45 10.32
CA MET A 601 -5.30 -2.38 11.33
C MET A 601 -5.01 -0.98 10.78
N TYR A 602 -4.08 -0.85 9.82
CA TYR A 602 -3.71 0.43 9.22
C TYR A 602 -4.24 0.63 7.80
N ALA A 603 -5.04 -0.31 7.28
CA ALA A 603 -5.71 -0.12 5.99
C ALA A 603 -6.78 0.97 6.11
N GLN A 604 -7.05 1.67 5.01
CA GLN A 604 -8.09 2.68 4.97
C GLN A 604 -9.46 1.98 4.86
N PRO A 605 -10.35 2.05 5.87
CA PRO A 605 -11.68 1.49 5.74
C PRO A 605 -12.44 2.18 4.61
N MET A 606 -13.39 1.47 4.00
CA MET A 606 -14.19 1.93 2.86
C MET A 606 -15.27 2.96 3.26
N ASN A 607 -14.84 3.95 4.03
CA ASN A 607 -15.58 5.09 4.55
C ASN A 607 -16.42 5.81 3.50
N ALA A 608 -15.95 5.92 2.25
CA ALA A 608 -16.65 6.66 1.20
C ALA A 608 -18.06 6.12 0.88
N PHE A 609 -18.39 4.90 1.31
CA PHE A 609 -19.73 4.32 1.15
C PHE A 609 -20.68 4.62 2.31
N TRP A 610 -20.22 5.32 3.34
CA TRP A 610 -20.98 5.83 4.48
C TRP A 610 -20.97 7.36 4.50
N SER A 611 -21.97 7.96 5.15
CA SER A 611 -22.15 9.42 5.30
C SER A 611 -21.88 9.95 6.70
#